data_AF-B8A2R7-F1
#
_entry.id   AF-B8A2R7-F1
#
_cell.length_a   1.000
_cell.length_b   1.000
_cell.length_c   1.000
_cell.angle_alpha   90.00
_cell.angle_beta   90.00
_cell.angle_gamma   90.00
#
_symmetry.space_group_name_H-M   'P 1'
#
loop_
_entity.id
_entity.type
_entity.pdbx_description
1 polymer ?
#
loop_
_entity_poly.entity_id
_entity_poly.type
_entity_poly.pdbx_seq_one_letter_code
_entity_poly.pdbx_strand_id
1 'polypeptide(L)' 'MTDKYENLMEAGVIDPAKVTRCALQNAASVAGMVLTTQAIVVEKPKPKPQVAEPPEGALTV' A
#
# COMPACT_ATOMS: atom_id res chain seq x y z
N MET A 1 -15.54 -24.62 -1.35
CA MET A 1 -15.73 -23.92 -2.64
C MET A 1 -16.17 -24.95 -3.66
N THR A 2 -17.14 -24.62 -4.51
CA THR A 2 -17.74 -25.59 -5.44
C THR A 2 -16.95 -25.76 -6.74
N ASP A 3 -15.88 -24.98 -6.97
CA ASP A 3 -14.95 -25.02 -8.12
C ASP A 3 -15.63 -25.26 -9.47
N LYS A 4 -16.80 -24.65 -9.64
CA LYS A 4 -17.62 -24.74 -10.84
C LYS A 4 -17.59 -23.40 -11.56
N TYR A 5 -17.39 -23.46 -12.87
CA TYR A 5 -17.55 -22.30 -13.74
C TYR A 5 -19.02 -22.07 -14.03
N GLU A 6 -19.46 -20.82 -13.92
CA GLU A 6 -20.84 -20.41 -14.16
C GLU A 6 -20.90 -19.04 -14.82
N ASN A 7 -22.08 -18.65 -15.29
CA ASN A 7 -22.32 -17.33 -15.84
C ASN A 7 -22.38 -16.30 -14.70
N LEU A 8 -21.37 -15.44 -14.61
CA LEU A 8 -21.24 -14.45 -13.54
C LEU A 8 -22.35 -13.38 -13.55
N MET A 9 -22.93 -13.08 -14.71
CA MET A 9 -24.05 -12.13 -14.81
C MET A 9 -25.32 -12.72 -14.22
N GLU A 10 -25.59 -14.00 -14.48
CA GLU A 10 -26.75 -14.72 -13.91
C GLU A 10 -26.55 -15.00 -12.41
N ALA A 11 -25.31 -15.24 -11.98
CA ALA A 11 -24.94 -15.37 -10.56
C ALA A 11 -24.98 -14.04 -9.79
N GLY A 12 -25.21 -12.90 -10.48
CA GLY A 12 -25.31 -11.57 -9.87
C GLY A 12 -23.96 -10.96 -9.45
N VAL A 13 -22.84 -11.51 -9.90
CA VAL A 13 -21.49 -10.99 -9.66
C VAL A 13 -21.19 -9.91 -10.69
N ILE A 14 -21.55 -8.67 -10.36
CA ILE A 14 -21.47 -7.53 -11.28
C ILE A 14 -20.61 -6.44 -10.66
N ASP A 15 -19.48 -6.13 -11.31
CA ASP A 15 -18.64 -4.99 -10.95
C ASP A 15 -19.06 -3.73 -11.72
N PRO A 16 -19.18 -2.56 -11.06
CA PRO A 16 -19.45 -1.32 -11.76
C PRO A 16 -18.34 -0.98 -12.76
N ALA A 17 -18.70 -0.62 -13.99
CA ALA A 17 -17.73 -0.32 -15.05
C ALA A 17 -16.67 0.73 -14.65
N LYS A 18 -17.05 1.70 -13.81
CA LYS A 18 -16.13 2.71 -13.26
C LYS A 18 -15.04 2.07 -12.39
N VAL A 19 -15.37 1.07 -11.57
CA VAL A 19 -14.43 0.43 -10.65
C VAL A 19 -13.34 -0.29 -11.45
N THR A 20 -13.73 -1.17 -12.38
CA THR A 20 -12.77 -1.91 -13.21
C THR A 20 -11.91 -0.98 -14.07
N ARG A 21 -12.52 0.06 -14.67
CA ARG A 21 -11.77 1.05 -15.48
C ARG A 21 -10.78 1.84 -14.64
N CYS A 22 -11.21 2.39 -13.49
CA CYS A 22 -10.33 3.17 -12.64
C CYS A 22 -9.20 2.31 -12.06
N ALA A 23 -9.49 1.06 -11.66
CA ALA A 23 -8.47 0.13 -11.18
C ALA A 23 -7.38 -0.10 -12.24
N LEU A 24 -7.77 -0.41 -13.48
CA LEU A 24 -6.82 -0.62 -14.58
C LEU A 24 -6.00 0.64 -14.87
N GLN A 25 -6.65 1.81 -14.94
CA GLN A 25 -5.97 3.07 -15.25
C GLN A 25 -4.95 3.45 -14.18
N ASN A 26 -5.32 3.31 -12.91
CA ASN A 26 -4.42 3.60 -11.79
C ASN A 26 -3.23 2.62 -11.78
N ALA A 27 -3.48 1.33 -12.01
CA ALA A 27 -2.43 0.32 -12.10
C ALA A 27 -1.46 0.62 -13.25
N ALA A 28 -1.99 0.90 -14.45
CA ALA A 28 -1.19 1.26 -15.62
C ALA A 28 -0.37 2.54 -15.40
N SER A 29 -0.93 3.53 -14.71
CA SER A 29 -0.22 4.77 -14.36
C SER A 29 0.99 4.52 -13.47
N VAL A 30 0.83 3.75 -12.39
CA VAL A 30 1.94 3.39 -11.49
C VAL A 30 2.97 2.53 -12.23
N ALA A 31 2.51 1.54 -13.01
CA ALA A 31 3.41 0.69 -13.80
C ALA A 31 4.23 1.52 -14.80
N GLY A 32 3.62 2.49 -15.48
CA GLY A 32 4.32 3.38 -16.42
C GLY A 32 5.37 4.26 -15.72
N MET A 33 5.05 4.78 -14.54
CA MET A 33 6.01 5.53 -13.71
C MET A 33 7.21 4.64 -13.33
N VAL A 34 6.96 3.43 -12.84
CA VAL A 34 8.01 2.50 -12.42
C VAL A 34 8.90 2.09 -13.59
N LEU A 35 8.31 1.75 -14.74
CA LEU A 35 9.06 1.31 -15.93
C LEU A 35 9.95 2.39 -16.53
N THR A 36 9.58 3.66 -16.40
CA THR A 36 10.35 4.80 -16.92
C THR A 36 11.33 5.38 -15.91
N THR A 37 11.25 4.95 -14.65
CA THR A 37 12.14 5.41 -13.57
C THR A 37 13.43 4.57 -13.55
N GLN A 38 14.53 5.16 -14.01
CA GLN A 38 15.82 4.46 -14.12
C GLN A 38 16.57 4.29 -12.79
N ALA A 39 16.28 5.12 -11.77
CA ALA A 39 16.93 5.05 -10.47
C ALA A 39 16.02 5.58 -9.36
N ILE A 40 16.12 4.98 -8.18
CA ILE A 40 15.47 5.43 -6.96
C ILE A 40 16.56 5.68 -5.92
N VAL A 41 16.65 6.92 -5.42
CA VAL A 41 17.60 7.29 -4.36
C VAL A 41 16.88 7.23 -3.02
N VAL A 42 17.43 6.49 -2.07
CA VAL A 42 16.88 6.36 -0.71
C VAL A 42 17.92 6.77 0.33
N GLU A 43 17.49 7.46 1.38
CA GLU A 43 18.33 7.74 2.54
C GLU A 43 18.51 6.48 3.39
N LYS A 44 19.72 6.27 3.94
CA LYS A 44 19.94 5.20 4.91
C LYS A 44 19.12 5.49 6.19
N PRO A 45 18.49 4.48 6.80
CA PRO A 45 17.83 4.64 8.10
C PRO A 45 18.83 5.22 9.11
N LYS A 46 18.49 6.39 9.67
CA LYS A 46 19.28 7.01 10.74
C LYS A 46 18.96 6.26 12.05
N PRO A 47 19.96 5.98 12.92
CA PRO A 47 19.68 5.49 14.26
C PRO A 47 18.68 6.43 14.93
N LYS A 48 17.65 5.86 15.58
CA LYS A 48 16.75 6.65 16.42
C LYS A 48 17.62 7.37 17.47
N PRO A 49 17.39 8.68 17.72
CA PRO A 49 18.04 9.35 18.84
C PRO A 49 17.79 8.50 20.09
N GLN A 50 18.85 8.14 20.81
CA GLN A 50 18.70 7.64 22.16
C GLN A 50 18.04 8.77 22.94
N VAL A 51 16.74 8.61 23.23
CA VAL A 51 16.07 9.47 24.19
C VAL A 51 16.82 9.22 25.49
N ALA A 52 17.56 10.22 25.95
CA ALA A 52 18.21 10.16 27.25
C ALA A 52 17.12 9.84 28.28
N GLU A 53 17.26 8.72 28.97
CA GLU A 53 16.40 8.40 30.11
C GLU A 53 16.50 9.56 31.10
N PRO A 54 15.37 10.13 31.55
CA PRO A 54 15.43 11.16 32.58
C PRO A 54 16.08 10.56 33.83
N PRO A 55 16.93 11.31 34.54
CA PRO A 55 17.64 10.79 35.71
C PRO A 55 16.64 10.28 36.75
N GLU A 56 16.83 9.02 37.13
CA GLU A 56 16.11 8.33 38.18
C GLU A 56 16.37 9.06 39.50
N GLY A 57 15.42 9.91 39.93
CA GLY A 57 15.56 10.62 41.22
C GLY A 57 14.79 11.92 41.42
N ALA A 58 14.01 12.42 40.45
CA ALA A 58 13.22 13.64 40.64
C ALA A 58 11.72 13.37 40.82
N LEU A 59 11.36 12.61 41.86
CA LEU A 59 10.01 12.66 42.42
C LEU A 59 10.04 12.50 43.95
N THR A 60 10.50 13.56 44.62
CA THR A 60 10.12 13.85 46.00
C THR A 60 9.68 15.30 46.06
N VAL A 61 8.37 15.51 46.03
CA VAL A 61 7.51 16.34 46.90
C VAL A 61 6.17 16.55 46.20
#